data_AF-A0A8T3TJI6-F1
#
_entry.id   AF-A0A8T3TJI6-F1
#
_cell.length_a   1.000
_cell.length_b   1.000
_cell.length_c   1.000
_cell.angle_alpha   90.00
_cell.angle_beta   90.00
_cell.angle_gamma   90.00
#
_symmetry.space_group_name_H-M   'P 1'
#
loop_
_entity.id
_entity.type
_entity.pdbx_description
1 polymer ?
#
loop_
_entity_poly.entity_id
_entity_poly.type
_entity_poly.pdbx_seq_one_letter_code
_entity_poly.pdbx_strand_id
1 'polypeptide(L)'
;MVRKPLPMLTAAGRPDTAAAAPFSAGELPPEFETVRQLVTTGLDLLDQLPDDAVRQAMFGLLEAIDTLHRDALGRMLAVVQGLAGPSALDGLARDPVVRSLLELYDLLPPEAESQGVAAQVDAQVDSAPPVADPALVVVDHVPEPELAAPARPERTERAASVAAAGDRRPLRGPRWVTVAQVEELREGHLRTVRPEGTALLLIRLSGEFYAYADGCPPESMLTLQLSVVEGVEIVCPWHGCRYDGRTGRRTDGEGRLAVFPVAVQGGDVRIALGTQEVLAG
;
A
#
# COMPACT_ATOMS: atom_id res chain seq x y z
N MET A 1 -28.67 -3.87 -27.61
CA MET A 1 -27.98 -5.00 -26.95
C MET A 1 -27.58 -4.54 -25.56
N VAL A 2 -28.14 -5.16 -24.53
CA VAL A 2 -27.87 -4.81 -23.13
C VAL A 2 -26.42 -5.20 -22.82
N ARG A 3 -25.56 -4.22 -22.56
CA ARG A 3 -24.19 -4.46 -22.10
C ARG A 3 -24.28 -5.17 -20.75
N LYS A 4 -23.91 -6.44 -20.74
CA LYS A 4 -23.78 -7.20 -19.49
C LYS A 4 -22.67 -6.52 -18.68
N PRO A 5 -22.90 -6.13 -17.41
CA PRO A 5 -21.86 -5.53 -16.60
C PRO A 5 -20.70 -6.53 -16.46
N LEU A 6 -19.47 -6.02 -16.53
CA LEU A 6 -18.28 -6.79 -16.16
C LEU A 6 -18.53 -7.40 -14.76
N PRO A 7 -18.17 -8.67 -14.53
CA PRO A 7 -18.29 -9.25 -13.21
C PRO A 7 -17.44 -8.41 -12.25
N MET A 8 -18.12 -7.64 -11.40
CA MET A 8 -17.51 -6.97 -10.27
C MET A 8 -16.85 -8.06 -9.43
N LEU A 9 -15.63 -7.80 -8.96
CA LEU A 9 -14.94 -8.64 -7.98
C LEU A 9 -15.79 -8.66 -6.70
N THR A 10 -16.78 -9.55 -6.63
CA THR A 10 -17.46 -9.85 -5.37
C THR A 10 -16.44 -10.55 -4.49
N ALA A 11 -16.26 -10.02 -3.29
CA ALA A 11 -15.39 -10.49 -2.22
C ALA A 11 -15.17 -12.02 -2.18
N ALA A 12 -14.24 -12.51 -3.00
CA ALA A 12 -13.57 -13.77 -2.72
C ALA A 12 -12.62 -13.45 -1.56
N GLY A 13 -12.78 -14.17 -0.45
CA GLY A 13 -11.98 -13.98 0.77
C GLY A 13 -10.50 -13.91 0.42
N ARG A 14 -9.86 -12.82 0.83
CA ARG A 14 -8.46 -12.53 0.56
C ARG A 14 -7.57 -13.35 1.50
N PRO A 15 -6.39 -13.85 1.06
CA PRO A 15 -5.45 -14.51 1.95
C PRO A 15 -5.00 -13.56 3.07
N ASP A 16 -4.89 -14.13 4.26
CA ASP A 16 -4.34 -13.47 5.43
C ASP A 16 -2.82 -13.30 5.24
N THR A 17 -2.36 -12.08 4.97
CA THR A 17 -0.93 -11.76 4.80
C THR A 17 -0.12 -11.96 6.09
N ALA A 18 -0.79 -12.11 7.25
CA ALA A 18 -0.12 -12.46 8.50
C ALA A 18 0.31 -13.94 8.56
N ALA A 19 -0.16 -14.77 7.62
CA ALA A 19 0.14 -16.19 7.54
C ALA A 19 0.82 -16.55 6.20
N ALA A 20 1.88 -15.84 5.81
CA ALA A 20 2.83 -16.36 4.84
C ALA A 20 3.49 -17.62 5.42
N ALA A 21 2.81 -18.77 5.27
CA ALA A 21 3.35 -20.06 5.62
C ALA A 21 4.67 -20.28 4.85
N PRO A 22 5.66 -20.99 5.42
CA PRO A 22 6.88 -21.30 4.71
C PRO A 22 6.54 -22.03 3.41
N PHE A 23 7.07 -21.51 2.30
CA PHE A 23 7.09 -22.08 0.94
C PHE A 23 6.44 -23.46 0.82
N SER A 24 5.12 -23.51 0.55
CA SER A 24 4.47 -24.79 0.28
C SER A 24 4.86 -25.25 -1.11
N ALA A 25 5.68 -26.31 -1.18
CA ALA A 25 6.05 -26.92 -2.44
C ALA A 25 4.80 -27.51 -3.13
N GLY A 26 4.51 -27.07 -4.36
CA GLY A 26 3.76 -27.87 -5.33
C GLY A 26 2.66 -27.16 -6.10
N GLU A 27 1.93 -26.21 -5.51
CA GLU A 27 0.74 -25.62 -6.15
C GLU A 27 0.60 -24.12 -5.85
N LEU A 28 0.08 -23.38 -6.83
CA LEU A 28 -0.26 -21.97 -6.65
C LEU A 28 -1.42 -21.82 -5.66
N PRO A 29 -1.37 -20.84 -4.74
CA PRO A 29 -2.50 -20.54 -3.88
C PRO A 29 -3.75 -20.20 -4.72
N PRO A 30 -4.96 -20.65 -4.31
CA PRO A 30 -6.18 -20.52 -5.11
C PRO A 30 -6.55 -19.06 -5.43
N GLU A 31 -6.25 -18.13 -4.53
CA GLU A 31 -6.39 -16.70 -4.76
C GLU A 31 -5.49 -16.19 -5.89
N PHE A 32 -4.27 -16.72 -6.00
CA PHE A 32 -3.30 -16.32 -7.00
C PHE A 32 -3.69 -16.89 -8.37
N GLU A 33 -4.17 -18.14 -8.39
CA GLU A 33 -4.70 -18.75 -9.61
C GLU A 33 -5.92 -17.97 -10.14
N THR A 34 -6.80 -17.50 -9.24
CA THR A 34 -7.92 -16.64 -9.61
C THR A 34 -7.45 -15.33 -10.26
N VAL A 35 -6.43 -14.68 -9.68
CA VAL A 35 -5.84 -13.46 -10.26
C VAL A 35 -5.19 -13.75 -11.61
N ARG A 36 -4.46 -14.87 -11.74
CA ARG A 36 -3.82 -15.29 -12.98
C ARG A 36 -4.84 -15.48 -14.11
N GLN A 37 -5.93 -16.18 -13.82
CA GLN A 37 -7.04 -16.38 -14.76
C GLN A 37 -7.69 -15.05 -15.17
N LEU A 38 -7.84 -14.12 -14.23
CA LEU A 38 -8.36 -12.79 -14.52
C LEU A 38 -7.45 -12.02 -15.48
N VAL A 39 -6.12 -12.08 -15.28
CA VAL A 39 -5.15 -11.45 -16.17
C VAL A 39 -5.25 -12.02 -17.58
N THR A 40 -5.24 -13.36 -17.74
CA THR A 40 -5.36 -14.01 -19.04
C THR A 40 -6.67 -13.62 -19.74
N THR A 41 -7.80 -13.69 -19.02
CA THR A 41 -9.11 -13.31 -19.56
C THR A 41 -9.15 -11.82 -19.95
N GLY A 42 -8.53 -10.96 -19.15
CA GLY A 42 -8.44 -9.53 -19.42
C GLY A 42 -7.65 -9.24 -20.71
N LEU A 43 -6.54 -9.93 -20.93
CA LEU A 43 -5.76 -9.82 -22.17
C LEU A 43 -6.57 -10.26 -23.39
N ASP A 44 -7.31 -11.37 -23.30
CA ASP A 44 -8.19 -11.84 -24.38
C ASP A 44 -9.30 -10.82 -24.71
N LEU A 45 -9.84 -10.15 -23.69
CA LEU A 45 -10.85 -9.10 -23.87
C LEU A 45 -10.26 -7.84 -24.51
N LEU A 46 -9.03 -7.48 -24.16
CA LEU A 46 -8.32 -6.36 -24.78
C LEU A 46 -8.07 -6.63 -26.26
N ASP A 47 -7.68 -7.85 -26.63
CA ASP A 47 -7.48 -8.25 -28.03
C ASP A 47 -8.78 -8.14 -28.86
N GLN A 48 -9.92 -8.42 -28.23
CA GLN A 48 -11.24 -8.36 -28.85
C GLN A 48 -11.85 -6.94 -28.93
N LEU A 49 -11.15 -5.89 -28.48
CA LEU A 49 -11.67 -4.53 -28.58
C LEU A 49 -11.90 -4.13 -30.05
N PRO A 50 -13.04 -3.52 -30.40
CA PRO A 50 -13.37 -3.23 -31.80
C PRO A 50 -12.59 -2.04 -32.40
N ASP A 51 -12.05 -1.16 -31.56
CA ASP A 51 -11.30 0.02 -31.99
C ASP A 51 -9.79 -0.30 -32.00
N ASP A 52 -9.21 -0.33 -33.19
CA ASP A 52 -7.79 -0.65 -33.38
C ASP A 52 -6.85 0.36 -32.69
N ALA A 53 -7.22 1.65 -32.64
CA ALA A 53 -6.40 2.67 -32.01
C ALA A 53 -6.39 2.49 -30.48
N VAL A 54 -7.54 2.16 -29.89
CA VAL A 54 -7.63 1.84 -28.46
C VAL A 54 -6.88 0.55 -28.15
N ARG A 55 -7.02 -0.49 -28.98
CA ARG A 55 -6.31 -1.76 -28.83
C ARG A 55 -4.80 -1.56 -28.84
N GLN A 56 -4.28 -0.81 -29.83
CA GLN A 56 -2.86 -0.48 -29.94
C GLN A 56 -2.34 0.32 -28.73
N ALA A 57 -3.09 1.33 -28.28
CA ALA A 57 -2.72 2.11 -27.10
C ALA A 57 -2.63 1.25 -25.83
N MET A 58 -3.56 0.29 -25.66
CA MET A 58 -3.55 -0.63 -24.52
C MET A 58 -2.37 -1.60 -24.56
N PHE A 59 -2.11 -2.24 -25.71
CA PHE A 59 -0.95 -3.13 -25.84
C PHE A 59 0.37 -2.38 -25.68
N GLY A 60 0.50 -1.17 -26.24
CA GLY A 60 1.68 -0.34 -26.04
C GLY A 60 1.92 0.03 -24.56
N LEU A 61 0.85 0.26 -23.79
CA LEU A 61 0.96 0.47 -22.34
C LEU A 61 1.42 -0.80 -21.61
N LEU A 62 0.86 -1.97 -21.96
CA LEU A 62 1.26 -3.25 -21.37
C LEU A 62 2.74 -3.58 -21.66
N GLU A 63 3.20 -3.36 -22.89
CA GLU A 63 4.60 -3.55 -23.28
C GLU A 63 5.55 -2.61 -22.53
N ALA A 64 5.16 -1.34 -22.35
CA ALA A 64 5.94 -0.38 -21.58
C ALA A 64 6.07 -0.79 -20.11
N ILE A 65 4.98 -1.30 -19.51
CA ILE A 65 4.99 -1.82 -18.14
C ILE A 65 5.86 -3.08 -18.04
N ASP A 66 5.73 -4.03 -18.98
CA ASP A 66 6.54 -5.25 -19.00
C ASP A 66 8.03 -4.93 -19.07
N THR A 67 8.41 -4.04 -19.99
CA THR A 67 9.81 -3.62 -20.17
C THR A 67 10.38 -3.02 -18.89
N LEU A 68 9.63 -2.12 -18.24
CA LEU A 68 10.06 -1.47 -17.01
C LEU A 68 10.26 -2.48 -15.87
N HIS A 69 9.29 -3.38 -15.68
CA HIS A 69 9.33 -4.37 -14.60
C HIS A 69 10.40 -5.43 -14.84
N ARG A 70 10.53 -5.94 -16.07
CA ARG A 70 11.53 -6.95 -16.45
C ARG A 70 12.95 -6.44 -16.18
N ASP A 71 13.27 -5.21 -16.56
CA ASP A 71 14.59 -4.62 -16.30
C ASP A 71 14.84 -4.44 -14.80
N ALA A 72 13.84 -3.93 -14.06
CA ALA A 72 13.96 -3.74 -12.61
C ALA A 72 14.15 -5.08 -11.86
N LEU A 73 13.31 -6.08 -12.15
CA LEU A 73 13.38 -7.41 -11.56
C LEU A 73 14.70 -8.10 -11.92
N GLY A 74 15.15 -8.02 -13.17
CA GLY A 74 16.44 -8.56 -13.60
C GLY A 74 17.62 -7.97 -12.83
N ARG A 75 17.63 -6.65 -12.60
CA ARG A 75 18.65 -5.99 -11.78
C ARG A 75 18.58 -6.39 -10.31
N MET A 76 17.39 -6.47 -9.73
CA MET A 76 17.21 -6.95 -8.34
C MET A 76 17.75 -8.36 -8.18
N LEU A 77 17.42 -9.24 -9.12
CA LEU A 77 17.87 -10.62 -9.14
C LEU A 77 19.39 -10.74 -9.29
N ALA A 78 20.02 -9.92 -10.13
CA ALA A 78 21.48 -9.85 -10.25
C ALA A 78 22.15 -9.46 -8.92
N VAL A 79 21.56 -8.50 -8.18
CA VAL A 79 22.04 -8.14 -6.83
C VAL A 79 21.89 -9.32 -5.87
N VAL A 80 20.73 -9.99 -5.86
CA VAL A 80 20.50 -11.16 -5.00
C VAL A 80 21.48 -12.29 -5.29
N GLN A 81 21.74 -12.60 -6.57
CA GLN A 81 22.73 -13.60 -6.97
C GLN A 81 24.16 -13.21 -6.57
N GLY A 82 24.49 -11.91 -6.61
CA GLY A 82 25.77 -11.40 -6.13
C GLY A 82 25.96 -11.58 -4.61
N LEU A 83 24.88 -11.56 -3.83
CA LEU A 83 24.90 -11.71 -2.37
C LEU A 83 24.78 -13.17 -1.90
N ALA A 84 23.90 -13.95 -2.53
CA ALA A 84 23.52 -15.30 -2.12
C ALA A 84 24.07 -16.41 -3.05
N GLY A 85 24.80 -16.05 -4.09
CA GLY A 85 25.40 -16.97 -5.05
C GLY A 85 24.50 -17.29 -6.25
N PRO A 86 25.05 -17.99 -7.25
CA PRO A 86 24.36 -18.23 -8.53
C PRO A 86 23.10 -19.10 -8.39
N SER A 87 23.01 -19.95 -7.36
CA SER A 87 21.84 -20.81 -7.10
C SER A 87 20.70 -20.10 -6.34
N ALA A 88 20.85 -18.81 -6.02
CA ALA A 88 19.82 -18.04 -5.32
C ALA A 88 18.52 -17.97 -6.14
N LEU A 89 18.62 -17.90 -7.47
CA LEU A 89 17.47 -17.97 -8.38
C LEU A 89 16.73 -19.29 -8.21
N ASP A 90 17.44 -20.41 -8.23
CA ASP A 90 16.83 -21.74 -8.10
C ASP A 90 16.12 -21.89 -6.75
N GLY A 91 16.68 -21.29 -5.71
CA GLY A 91 16.05 -21.21 -4.38
C GLY A 91 14.74 -20.42 -4.41
N LEU A 92 14.74 -19.22 -4.99
CA LEU A 92 13.56 -18.37 -5.14
C LEU A 92 12.48 -19.03 -5.99
N ALA A 93 12.88 -19.66 -7.11
CA ALA A 93 11.98 -20.34 -8.01
C ALA A 93 11.32 -21.59 -7.40
N ARG A 94 11.74 -22.08 -6.22
CA ARG A 94 11.00 -23.17 -5.54
C ARG A 94 9.62 -22.72 -5.08
N ASP A 95 9.44 -21.42 -4.82
CA ASP A 95 8.13 -20.87 -4.55
C ASP A 95 7.30 -20.80 -5.84
N PRO A 96 6.09 -21.36 -5.87
CA PRO A 96 5.27 -21.38 -7.07
C PRO A 96 4.81 -19.97 -7.50
N VAL A 97 4.59 -19.05 -6.56
CA VAL A 97 4.19 -17.66 -6.86
C VAL A 97 5.35 -16.88 -7.48
N VAL A 98 6.54 -17.01 -6.89
CA VAL A 98 7.76 -16.38 -7.42
C VAL A 98 8.14 -17.01 -8.76
N ARG A 99 8.04 -18.33 -8.91
CA ARG A 99 8.26 -19.01 -10.20
C ARG A 99 7.35 -18.45 -11.29
N SER A 100 6.03 -18.37 -11.04
CA SER A 100 5.09 -17.82 -12.02
C SER A 100 5.40 -16.37 -12.41
N LEU A 101 5.88 -15.55 -11.45
CA LEU A 101 6.34 -14.20 -11.75
C LEU A 101 7.57 -14.21 -12.65
N LEU A 102 8.58 -15.03 -12.33
CA LEU A 102 9.81 -15.13 -13.11
C LEU A 102 9.55 -15.68 -14.51
N GLU A 103 8.64 -16.65 -14.66
CA GLU A 103 8.19 -17.18 -15.96
C GLU A 103 7.49 -16.10 -16.80
N LEU A 104 6.57 -15.32 -16.21
CA LEU A 104 5.85 -14.25 -16.90
C LEU A 104 6.81 -13.22 -17.51
N TYR A 105 7.92 -12.94 -16.84
CA TYR A 105 8.94 -11.99 -17.30
C TYR A 105 10.15 -12.66 -17.99
N ASP A 106 10.05 -13.93 -18.39
CA ASP A 106 11.14 -14.76 -18.96
C ASP A 106 12.50 -14.59 -18.23
N LEU A 107 12.48 -14.52 -16.90
CA LEU A 107 13.66 -14.35 -16.05
C LEU A 107 14.23 -15.67 -15.52
N LEU A 108 13.60 -16.80 -15.86
CA LEU A 108 14.19 -18.11 -15.63
C LEU A 108 15.11 -18.49 -16.80
N PRO A 109 16.27 -19.11 -16.53
CA PRO A 109 17.06 -19.70 -17.60
C PRO A 109 16.19 -20.71 -18.36
N PRO A 110 16.32 -20.80 -19.69
CA PRO A 110 15.66 -21.86 -20.43
C PRO A 110 16.07 -23.20 -19.80
N GLU A 111 15.09 -24.06 -19.51
CA GLU A 111 15.35 -25.38 -18.91
C GLU A 111 16.36 -26.11 -19.78
N ALA A 112 17.63 -26.09 -19.38
CA ALA A 112 18.66 -26.88 -20.02
C ALA A 112 18.27 -28.33 -19.81
N GLU A 113 17.98 -29.01 -20.92
CA GLU A 113 17.77 -30.44 -21.07
C GLU A 113 18.29 -31.21 -19.86
N SER A 114 17.35 -31.73 -19.08
CA SER A 114 17.59 -32.69 -18.00
C SER A 114 18.03 -34.02 -18.61
N GLN A 115 19.21 -34.05 -19.24
CA GLN A 115 19.90 -35.25 -19.69
C GLN A 115 21.40 -35.15 -19.41
N GLY A 116 21.76 -35.61 -18.21
CA GLY A 116 22.97 -36.37 -17.91
C GLY A 116 24.31 -35.86 -18.42
N VAL A 117 25.02 -35.10 -17.59
CA VAL A 117 26.45 -35.35 -17.36
C VAL A 117 26.73 -35.18 -15.87
N ALA A 118 27.06 -36.29 -15.23
CA ALA A 118 27.64 -36.29 -13.89
C ALA A 118 29.00 -35.58 -13.94
N ALA A 119 29.05 -34.32 -13.50
CA ALA A 119 30.30 -33.70 -13.08
C ALA A 119 30.39 -33.86 -11.57
N GLN A 120 31.07 -34.92 -11.14
CA GLN A 120 31.61 -35.00 -9.79
C GLN A 120 32.50 -33.77 -9.58
N VAL A 121 32.15 -32.95 -8.60
CA VAL A 121 33.09 -32.00 -8.02
C VAL A 121 33.05 -32.26 -6.52
N ASP A 122 34.08 -32.93 -6.05
CA ASP A 122 34.41 -33.04 -4.64
C ASP A 122 34.56 -31.62 -4.07
N ALA A 123 33.64 -31.22 -3.21
CA ALA A 123 33.78 -30.05 -2.37
C ALA A 123 33.43 -30.44 -0.94
N GLN A 124 34.52 -30.65 -0.20
CA GLN A 124 34.63 -30.83 1.23
C GLN A 124 33.62 -29.95 2.00
N VAL A 125 32.72 -30.61 2.75
CA VAL A 125 31.82 -29.98 3.72
C VAL A 125 32.66 -29.58 4.93
N ASP A 126 32.99 -28.28 5.05
CA ASP A 126 33.45 -27.73 6.32
C ASP A 126 32.22 -27.39 7.17
N SER A 127 32.14 -28.06 8.31
CA SER A 127 31.04 -27.95 9.27
C SER A 127 31.10 -26.61 10.00
N ALA A 128 30.14 -25.72 9.77
CA ALA A 128 29.90 -24.56 10.63
C ALA A 128 29.08 -24.98 11.88
N PRO A 129 29.36 -24.41 13.06
CA PRO A 129 28.80 -24.85 14.36
C PRO A 129 27.32 -24.45 14.55
N PRO A 130 26.60 -25.11 15.48
CA PRO A 130 25.20 -24.79 15.77
C PRO A 130 25.08 -23.39 16.39
N VAL A 131 24.24 -22.54 15.80
CA VAL A 131 23.83 -21.28 16.44
C VAL A 131 22.88 -21.63 17.59
N ALA A 132 23.23 -21.15 18.77
CA ALA A 132 22.57 -21.43 20.03
C ALA A 132 21.19 -20.76 20.16
N ASP A 133 20.35 -21.45 20.93
CA ASP A 133 19.06 -21.04 21.51
C ASP A 133 19.04 -19.57 21.99
N PRO A 134 18.07 -18.74 21.57
CA PRO A 134 17.79 -17.51 22.29
C PRO A 134 16.84 -17.82 23.44
N ALA A 135 17.39 -17.78 24.65
CA ALA A 135 16.66 -17.85 25.90
C ALA A 135 15.51 -16.83 25.97
N LEU A 136 14.35 -17.33 26.41
CA LEU A 136 13.21 -16.58 26.92
C LEU A 136 13.64 -15.52 27.93
N VAL A 137 13.32 -14.25 27.65
CA VAL A 137 13.17 -13.24 28.70
C VAL A 137 11.68 -13.14 29.00
N VAL A 138 11.29 -13.72 30.14
CA VAL A 138 9.98 -13.50 30.75
C VAL A 138 9.98 -12.06 31.28
N VAL A 139 9.13 -11.22 30.70
CA VAL A 139 8.79 -9.92 31.30
C VAL A 139 7.47 -10.12 32.04
N ASP A 140 7.54 -9.89 33.35
CA ASP A 140 6.44 -10.05 34.30
C ASP A 140 5.19 -9.25 33.91
N HIS A 141 4.07 -9.88 34.24
CA HIS A 141 2.70 -9.41 34.18
C HIS A 141 2.52 -8.03 34.85
N VAL A 142 2.08 -7.03 34.07
CA VAL A 142 1.57 -5.75 34.61
C VAL A 142 0.06 -5.71 34.38
N PRO A 143 -0.77 -5.60 35.43
CA PRO A 143 -2.23 -5.64 35.32
C PRO A 143 -2.81 -4.34 34.73
N GLU A 144 -3.88 -4.48 33.94
CA GLU A 144 -4.61 -3.38 33.32
C GLU A 144 -5.32 -2.48 34.35
N PRO A 145 -5.33 -1.15 34.18
CA PRO A 145 -6.26 -0.30 34.89
C PRO A 145 -7.59 -0.20 34.12
N GLU A 146 -8.64 -0.65 34.79
CA GLU A 146 -10.05 -0.51 34.43
C GLU A 146 -10.43 0.97 34.23
N LEU A 147 -10.83 1.34 33.02
CA LEU A 147 -11.25 2.71 32.70
C LEU A 147 -12.69 2.93 33.17
N ALA A 148 -12.86 3.32 34.43
CA ALA A 148 -14.14 3.83 34.93
C ALA A 148 -14.54 5.11 34.18
N ALA A 149 -15.79 5.17 33.71
CA ALA A 149 -16.37 6.32 33.03
C ALA A 149 -16.30 7.59 33.93
N PRO A 150 -15.86 8.76 33.42
CA PRO A 150 -15.92 9.98 34.22
C PRO A 150 -17.37 10.46 34.35
N ALA A 151 -17.82 10.62 35.59
CA ALA A 151 -19.02 11.37 35.93
C ALA A 151 -18.92 12.81 35.40
N ARG A 152 -20.03 13.34 34.88
CA ARG A 152 -20.15 14.75 34.47
C ARG A 152 -19.87 15.67 35.67
N PRO A 153 -18.89 16.60 35.61
CA PRO A 153 -18.77 17.61 36.66
C PRO A 153 -19.82 18.70 36.44
N GLU A 154 -20.50 19.05 37.52
CA GLU A 154 -21.50 20.11 37.57
C GLU A 154 -20.90 21.48 37.25
N ARG A 155 -21.66 22.25 36.47
CA ARG A 155 -21.36 23.63 36.07
C ARG A 155 -21.22 24.51 37.31
N THR A 156 -19.99 24.86 37.67
CA THR A 156 -19.72 25.96 38.61
C THR A 156 -19.05 27.11 37.87
N GLU A 157 -19.79 28.21 37.79
CA GLU A 157 -19.33 29.47 37.23
C GLU A 157 -18.24 30.06 38.14
N ARG A 158 -17.01 30.12 37.64
CA ARG A 158 -16.03 31.14 38.07
C ARG A 158 -15.41 31.80 36.84
N ALA A 159 -16.09 32.85 36.39
CA ALA A 159 -15.40 33.94 35.73
C ALA A 159 -14.55 34.66 36.79
N ALA A 160 -13.22 34.70 36.61
CA ALA A 160 -12.41 35.92 36.73
C ALA A 160 -10.89 35.63 36.68
N SER A 161 -10.25 36.34 35.75
CA SER A 161 -8.87 36.84 35.75
C SER A 161 -7.71 35.84 35.59
N VAL A 162 -7.14 35.81 34.38
CA VAL A 162 -5.71 35.52 34.18
C VAL A 162 -5.05 36.73 33.53
N ALA A 163 -4.76 37.75 34.33
CA ALA A 163 -3.75 38.75 34.01
C ALA A 163 -2.53 38.53 34.91
N ALA A 164 -1.54 37.83 34.38
CA ALA A 164 -0.14 37.94 34.77
C ALA A 164 0.70 37.69 33.50
N ALA A 165 1.43 38.73 33.08
CA ALA A 165 2.40 38.67 32.00
C ALA A 165 3.70 38.08 32.56
N GLY A 166 4.08 36.91 32.05
CA GLY A 166 5.30 36.20 32.40
C GLY A 166 5.32 34.84 31.71
N ASP A 167 6.05 34.77 30.58
CA ASP A 167 6.32 33.57 29.79
C ASP A 167 5.10 32.81 29.23
N ARG A 168 4.30 33.48 28.39
CA ARG A 168 3.30 32.78 27.57
C ARG A 168 4.02 32.12 26.39
N ARG A 169 4.14 30.79 26.43
CA ARG A 169 4.56 29.99 25.27
C ARG A 169 3.74 30.46 24.04
N PRO A 170 4.38 30.80 22.92
CA PRO A 170 3.67 31.38 21.78
C PRO A 170 2.58 30.42 21.30
N LEU A 171 1.40 30.97 21.00
CA LEU A 171 0.32 30.20 20.41
C LEU A 171 0.81 29.64 19.08
N ARG A 172 0.52 28.37 18.82
CA ARG A 172 0.87 27.70 17.56
C ARG A 172 -0.39 27.27 16.83
N GLY A 173 -0.47 27.62 15.56
CA GLY A 173 -1.55 27.28 14.65
C GLY A 173 -1.06 26.37 13.52
N PRO A 174 -1.97 25.81 12.73
CA PRO A 174 -1.62 25.00 11.57
C PRO A 174 -0.79 25.82 10.56
N ARG A 175 0.28 25.21 10.04
CA ARG A 175 0.97 25.74 8.85
C ARG A 175 0.28 25.21 7.61
N TRP A 176 -0.39 26.07 6.87
CA TRP A 176 -1.14 25.71 5.67
C TRP A 176 -0.23 25.74 4.43
N VAL A 177 -0.31 24.69 3.61
CA VAL A 177 0.38 24.60 2.32
C VAL A 177 -0.65 24.38 1.23
N THR A 178 -0.67 25.26 0.21
CA THR A 178 -1.54 25.10 -0.96
C THR A 178 -1.06 23.92 -1.81
N VAL A 179 -1.99 23.05 -2.18
CA VAL A 179 -1.69 21.81 -2.93
C VAL A 179 -2.40 21.71 -4.28
N ALA A 180 -3.50 22.44 -4.48
CA ALA A 180 -4.27 22.45 -5.73
C ALA A 180 -5.27 23.63 -5.73
N GLN A 181 -5.76 24.01 -6.90
CA GLN A 181 -7.04 24.72 -7.03
C GLN A 181 -8.23 23.74 -6.92
N VAL A 182 -9.38 24.23 -6.47
CA VAL A 182 -10.62 23.43 -6.33
C VAL A 182 -11.03 22.78 -7.65
N GLU A 183 -10.78 23.43 -8.78
CA GLU A 183 -11.16 22.97 -10.12
C GLU A 183 -10.26 21.85 -10.64
N GLU A 184 -9.07 21.68 -10.06
CA GLU A 184 -8.11 20.64 -10.47
C GLU A 184 -8.53 19.25 -10.01
N LEU A 185 -9.40 19.14 -9.00
CA LEU A 185 -9.90 17.86 -8.51
C LEU A 185 -11.42 17.78 -8.66
N ARG A 186 -11.84 16.86 -9.53
CA ARG A 186 -13.26 16.58 -9.77
C ARG A 186 -13.87 15.82 -8.59
N GLU A 187 -15.18 15.97 -8.45
CA GLU A 187 -15.98 15.21 -7.50
C GLU A 187 -15.76 13.69 -7.68
N GLY A 188 -15.62 12.96 -6.58
CA GLY A 188 -15.36 11.52 -6.56
C GLY A 188 -13.95 11.11 -7.00
N HIS A 189 -13.04 12.06 -7.25
CA HIS A 189 -11.67 11.74 -7.67
C HIS A 189 -10.69 11.84 -6.51
N LEU A 190 -9.69 10.96 -6.56
CA LEU A 190 -8.54 10.92 -5.68
C LEU A 190 -7.29 11.34 -6.46
N ARG A 191 -6.42 12.12 -5.82
CA ARG A 191 -5.17 12.61 -6.39
C ARG A 191 -4.07 12.56 -5.34
N THR A 192 -2.89 12.07 -5.72
CA THR A 192 -1.71 12.17 -4.87
C THR A 192 -1.09 13.57 -4.97
N VAL A 193 -0.73 14.15 -3.82
CA VAL A 193 -0.01 15.41 -3.70
C VAL A 193 1.22 15.22 -2.82
N ARG A 194 2.28 15.99 -3.06
CA ARG A 194 3.55 15.91 -2.31
C ARG A 194 4.04 17.26 -1.78
N PRO A 195 3.23 17.99 -0.99
CA PRO A 195 3.69 19.23 -0.37
C PRO A 195 4.89 18.98 0.52
N GLU A 196 5.98 19.72 0.29
CA GLU A 196 7.22 19.61 1.08
C GLU A 196 7.75 18.17 1.19
N GLY A 197 7.55 17.35 0.15
CA GLY A 197 7.99 15.95 0.12
C GLY A 197 7.09 14.95 0.87
N THR A 198 6.04 15.41 1.56
CA THR A 198 5.10 14.54 2.29
C THR A 198 4.06 13.96 1.33
N ALA A 199 4.05 12.64 1.14
CA ALA A 199 3.10 11.96 0.25
C ALA A 199 1.71 11.85 0.88
N LEU A 200 0.73 12.51 0.25
CA LEU A 200 -0.65 12.57 0.72
C LEU A 200 -1.63 12.22 -0.40
N LEU A 201 -2.76 11.65 -0.02
CA LEU A 201 -3.95 11.53 -0.86
C LEU A 201 -4.85 12.73 -0.61
N LEU A 202 -5.36 13.33 -1.68
CA LEU A 202 -6.41 14.33 -1.67
C LEU A 202 -7.62 13.77 -2.41
N ILE A 203 -8.78 13.73 -1.76
CA ILE A 203 -10.04 13.27 -2.36
C ILE A 203 -11.09 14.35 -2.22
N ARG A 204 -11.95 14.49 -3.24
CA ARG A 204 -13.12 15.36 -3.21
C ARG A 204 -14.40 14.54 -3.14
N LEU A 205 -15.19 14.70 -2.07
CA LEU A 205 -16.45 14.00 -1.87
C LEU A 205 -17.53 14.98 -1.38
N SER A 206 -18.70 14.93 -1.99
CA SER A 206 -19.86 15.79 -1.73
C SER A 206 -19.50 17.29 -1.69
N GLY A 207 -18.59 17.73 -2.56
CA GLY A 207 -18.12 19.12 -2.61
C GLY A 207 -17.03 19.47 -1.59
N GLU A 208 -16.74 18.59 -0.63
CA GLU A 208 -15.72 18.77 0.41
C GLU A 208 -14.41 18.05 0.05
N PHE A 209 -13.31 18.51 0.64
CA PHE A 209 -11.98 17.94 0.41
C PHE A 209 -11.46 17.24 1.67
N TYR A 210 -10.88 16.06 1.49
CA TYR A 210 -10.29 15.26 2.55
C TYR A 210 -8.87 14.86 2.17
N ALA A 211 -7.97 14.84 3.16
CA ALA A 211 -6.58 14.48 2.93
C ALA A 211 -6.08 13.43 3.93
N TYR A 212 -5.28 12.50 3.41
CA TYR A 212 -4.76 11.35 4.13
C TYR A 212 -3.29 11.10 3.83
N ALA A 213 -2.58 10.40 4.72
CA ALA A 213 -1.27 9.83 4.36
C ALA A 213 -1.42 8.84 3.19
N ASP A 214 -0.46 8.87 2.26
CA ASP A 214 -0.41 7.97 1.10
C ASP A 214 0.22 6.61 1.48
N GLY A 215 -0.48 5.83 2.31
CA GLY A 215 0.01 4.52 2.77
C GLY A 215 -1.09 3.66 3.39
N CYS A 216 -1.03 2.34 3.15
CA CYS A 216 -2.00 1.38 3.66
C CYS A 216 -1.38 0.00 3.91
N PRO A 217 -1.47 -0.58 5.13
CA PRO A 217 -1.56 -0.01 6.49
C PRO A 217 -0.24 0.66 6.96
N PRO A 218 -0.11 1.15 8.22
CA PRO A 218 1.09 1.89 8.68
C PRO A 218 2.43 1.15 8.50
N GLU A 219 2.39 -0.18 8.44
CA GLU A 219 3.57 -1.05 8.35
C GLU A 219 3.94 -1.40 6.89
N SER A 220 3.07 -1.07 5.92
CA SER A 220 3.31 -1.37 4.51
C SER A 220 4.06 -0.23 3.83
N MET A 221 5.04 -0.60 2.99
CA MET A 221 5.69 0.34 2.07
C MET A 221 4.81 0.72 0.86
N LEU A 222 3.62 0.11 0.72
CA LEU A 222 2.74 0.31 -0.43
C LEU A 222 1.84 1.54 -0.25
N THR A 223 1.77 2.33 -1.31
CA THR A 223 1.08 3.63 -1.36
C THR A 223 -0.35 3.47 -1.84
N LEU A 224 -1.23 4.40 -1.49
CA LEU A 224 -2.62 4.41 -1.96
C LEU A 224 -2.81 5.23 -3.24
N GLN A 225 -1.74 5.64 -3.92
CA GLN A 225 -1.80 6.48 -5.12
C GLN A 225 -2.64 5.89 -6.28
N LEU A 226 -2.71 4.56 -6.40
CA LEU A 226 -3.49 3.86 -7.42
C LEU A 226 -4.88 3.43 -6.91
N SER A 227 -5.34 3.98 -5.79
CA SER A 227 -6.65 3.62 -5.23
C SER A 227 -7.79 4.11 -6.11
N VAL A 228 -8.84 3.30 -6.16
CA VAL A 228 -10.11 3.67 -6.79
C VAL A 228 -11.08 4.20 -5.73
N VAL A 229 -11.98 5.09 -6.15
CA VAL A 229 -13.06 5.60 -5.30
C VAL A 229 -14.36 4.88 -5.69
N GLU A 230 -14.91 4.09 -4.78
CA GLU A 230 -16.19 3.40 -4.94
C GLU A 230 -17.25 4.06 -4.06
N GLY A 231 -18.10 4.89 -4.67
CA GLY A 231 -19.07 5.70 -3.93
C GLY A 231 -18.35 6.73 -3.04
N VAL A 232 -18.16 6.39 -1.77
CA VAL A 232 -17.40 7.22 -0.82
C VAL A 232 -16.20 6.50 -0.23
N GLU A 233 -15.93 5.27 -0.65
CA GLU A 233 -14.84 4.46 -0.13
C GLU A 233 -13.60 4.59 -1.01
N ILE A 234 -12.44 4.77 -0.38
CA ILE A 234 -11.13 4.60 -1.00
C ILE A 234 -10.78 3.12 -0.89
N VAL A 235 -10.54 2.47 -2.03
CA VAL A 235 -10.18 1.05 -2.08
C VAL A 235 -8.71 0.91 -2.42
N CYS A 236 -7.94 0.35 -1.48
CA CYS A 236 -6.52 0.09 -1.66
C CYS A 236 -6.30 -0.90 -2.82
N PRO A 237 -5.45 -0.62 -3.80
CA PRO A 237 -5.26 -1.51 -4.94
C PRO A 237 -4.46 -2.77 -4.58
N TRP A 238 -3.71 -2.74 -3.48
CA TRP A 238 -2.81 -3.83 -3.10
C TRP A 238 -3.52 -4.89 -2.24
N HIS A 239 -4.03 -4.46 -1.09
CA HIS A 239 -4.65 -5.35 -0.10
C HIS A 239 -6.17 -5.21 -0.04
N GLY A 240 -6.75 -4.30 -0.86
CA GLY A 240 -8.18 -3.96 -0.91
C GLY A 240 -8.84 -3.64 0.42
N CYS A 241 -8.06 -3.13 1.37
CA CYS A 241 -8.58 -2.38 2.50
C CYS A 241 -9.51 -1.28 1.98
N ARG A 242 -10.65 -1.11 2.65
CA ARG A 242 -11.65 -0.10 2.31
C ARG A 242 -11.66 0.96 3.39
N TYR A 243 -11.61 2.21 2.99
CA TYR A 243 -11.64 3.34 3.91
C TYR A 243 -12.76 4.29 3.53
N ASP A 244 -13.58 4.68 4.50
CA ASP A 244 -14.51 5.79 4.30
C ASP A 244 -13.71 7.07 4.00
N GLY A 245 -13.86 7.62 2.80
CA GLY A 245 -13.07 8.75 2.30
C GLY A 245 -13.41 10.09 2.92
N ARG A 246 -14.35 10.15 3.89
CA ARG A 246 -14.68 11.36 4.66
C ARG A 246 -14.02 11.33 6.03
N THR A 247 -13.89 10.15 6.63
CA THR A 247 -13.39 9.94 7.99
C THR A 247 -12.00 9.29 8.04
N GLY A 248 -11.59 8.64 6.96
CA GLY A 248 -10.42 7.78 6.87
C GLY A 248 -10.55 6.47 7.64
N ARG A 249 -11.69 6.18 8.28
CA ARG A 249 -11.88 4.95 9.06
C ARG A 249 -11.96 3.76 8.12
N ARG A 250 -11.30 2.66 8.48
CA ARG A 250 -11.42 1.40 7.75
C ARG A 250 -12.85 0.85 7.91
N THR A 251 -13.45 0.39 6.81
CA THR A 251 -14.84 -0.10 6.77
C THR A 251 -14.93 -1.62 6.70
N ASP A 252 -13.85 -2.29 6.26
CA ASP A 252 -13.72 -3.74 6.18
C ASP A 252 -12.92 -4.36 7.36
N GLY A 253 -12.64 -3.58 8.41
CA GLY A 253 -11.89 -4.04 9.57
C GLY A 253 -11.45 -2.91 10.50
N GLU A 254 -10.42 -3.16 11.30
CA GLU A 254 -9.86 -2.18 12.24
C GLU A 254 -8.81 -1.27 11.59
N GLY A 255 -8.71 -0.05 12.13
CA GLY A 255 -7.72 0.94 11.72
C GLY A 255 -8.30 2.15 10.97
N ARG A 256 -7.43 3.09 10.63
CA ARG A 256 -7.77 4.30 9.89
C ARG A 256 -6.56 4.91 9.20
N LEU A 257 -6.81 5.68 8.15
CA LEU A 257 -5.81 6.53 7.54
C LEU A 257 -5.46 7.70 8.47
N ALA A 258 -4.19 8.10 8.47
CA ALA A 258 -3.76 9.33 9.13
C ALA A 258 -4.37 10.53 8.39
N VAL A 259 -5.11 11.37 9.11
CA VAL A 259 -5.87 12.49 8.54
C VAL A 259 -5.05 13.76 8.61
N PHE A 260 -5.05 14.50 7.51
CA PHE A 260 -4.47 15.83 7.43
C PHE A 260 -5.58 16.86 7.29
N PRO A 261 -5.63 17.90 8.15
CA PRO A 261 -6.63 18.94 8.03
C PRO A 261 -6.55 19.65 6.67
N VAL A 262 -7.72 19.86 6.06
CA VAL A 262 -7.85 20.56 4.78
C VAL A 262 -8.64 21.86 5.01
N ALA A 263 -8.25 22.92 4.33
CA ALA A 263 -8.99 24.17 4.26
C ALA A 263 -9.10 24.62 2.81
N VAL A 264 -10.27 25.12 2.42
CA VAL A 264 -10.48 25.76 1.12
C VAL A 264 -10.61 27.27 1.34
N GLN A 265 -9.74 28.06 0.71
CA GLN A 265 -9.73 29.52 0.84
C GLN A 265 -9.50 30.19 -0.50
N GLY A 266 -10.49 30.94 -0.99
CA GLY A 266 -10.35 31.71 -2.24
C GLY A 266 -10.08 30.85 -3.48
N GLY A 267 -10.52 29.59 -3.50
CA GLY A 267 -10.24 28.62 -4.57
C GLY A 267 -9.03 27.71 -4.31
N ASP A 268 -8.16 28.07 -3.35
CA ASP A 268 -7.03 27.23 -2.96
C ASP A 268 -7.46 26.10 -2.03
N VAL A 269 -7.11 24.86 -2.39
CA VAL A 269 -7.11 23.73 -1.47
C VAL A 269 -5.78 23.70 -0.72
N ARG A 270 -5.84 23.79 0.61
CA ARG A 270 -4.69 23.86 1.51
C ARG A 270 -4.69 22.73 2.51
N ILE A 271 -3.53 22.17 2.79
CA ILE A 271 -3.34 21.10 3.78
C ILE A 271 -2.47 21.63 4.93
N ALA A 272 -2.85 21.33 6.16
CA ALA A 272 -2.03 21.66 7.32
C ALA A 272 -0.86 20.68 7.50
N LEU A 273 0.37 21.18 7.41
CA LEU A 273 1.61 20.44 7.67
C LEU A 273 2.30 20.98 8.92
N GLY A 274 2.07 20.32 10.06
CA GLY A 274 2.65 20.73 11.34
C GLY A 274 2.09 22.07 11.85
N THR A 275 2.86 22.75 12.69
CA THR A 275 2.43 24.00 13.34
C THR A 275 3.46 25.12 13.23
N GLN A 276 2.98 26.35 13.26
CA GLN A 276 3.77 27.58 13.25
C GLN A 276 3.27 28.54 14.33
N GLU A 277 4.13 29.43 14.80
CA GLU A 277 3.72 30.47 15.76
C GLU A 277 2.74 31.44 15.12
N VAL A 278 1.73 31.85 15.88
CA VAL A 278 0.71 32.79 15.45
C VAL A 278 0.77 33.96 16.43
N LEU A 279 0.83 35.17 15.89
CA LEU A 279 0.76 36.38 16.70
C LEU A 279 -0.60 36.40 17.42
N ALA A 280 -0.58 36.56 18.74
CA ALA A 280 -1.79 36.82 19.50
C ALA A 280 -2.31 38.21 19.08
N GLY A 281 -3.40 38.21 18.30
CA GLY A 281 -4.12 39.42 17.91
C GLY A 281 -4.89 40.05 19.05
#